data_AF-A0A1Y2QC27-F1
#
_entry.id   AF-A0A1Y2QC27-F1
#
_cell.length_a   1.000
_cell.length_b   1.000
_cell.length_c   1.000
_cell.angle_alpha   90.00
_cell.angle_beta   90.00
_cell.angle_gamma   90.00
#
_symmetry.space_group_name_H-M   'P 1'
#
loop_
_entity.id
_entity.type
_entity.pdbx_description
1 polymer ?
#
loop_
_entity_poly.entity_id
_entity_poly.type
_entity_poly.pdbx_seq_one_letter_code
_entity_poly.pdbx_strand_id
1 'polypeptide(L)' 'MPTMTSSATDAGLSARQREVLIALCQGCSNREIAQRLEISEKTVKAHVGAIFDALRVTNRTQASAVAHRLGLYPPAAR' A
#
# COMPACT_ATOMS: atom_id res chain seq x y z
N MET A 1 3.62 0.38 27.08
CA MET A 1 3.23 1.56 26.29
C MET A 1 2.69 1.08 24.94
N PRO A 2 1.37 1.04 24.68
CA PRO A 2 0.83 0.93 23.33
C PRO A 2 0.12 2.24 22.97
N THR A 3 0.70 3.04 22.09
CA THR A 3 0.01 4.19 21.49
C THR A 3 -1.00 3.66 20.47
N MET A 4 -2.26 3.56 20.90
CA MET A 4 -3.43 3.38 20.02
C MET A 4 -3.69 4.68 19.26
N THR A 5 -3.07 4.84 18.11
CA THR A 5 -3.58 5.74 17.07
C THR A 5 -4.25 4.87 16.02
N SER A 6 -5.45 4.39 16.34
CA SER A 6 -6.35 3.77 15.37
C SER A 6 -6.94 4.88 14.51
N SER A 7 -6.28 5.23 13.40
CA SER A 7 -6.97 5.88 12.29
C SER A 7 -7.87 4.83 11.65
N ALA A 8 -9.15 4.86 12.02
CA ALA A 8 -10.20 3.91 11.66
C ALA A 8 -10.57 3.88 10.15
N THR A 9 -9.61 3.72 9.25
CA THR A 9 -9.87 3.62 7.81
C THR A 9 -8.80 2.82 7.05
N ASP A 10 -7.92 2.09 7.74
CA ASP A 10 -7.16 1.04 7.07
C ASP A 10 -8.11 -0.12 6.74
N ALA A 11 -8.14 -0.52 5.48
CA ALA A 11 -8.95 -1.64 5.01
C ALA A 11 -8.45 -3.01 5.53
N GLY A 12 -8.04 -3.10 6.81
CA GLY A 12 -7.38 -4.27 7.40
C GLY A 12 -5.93 -4.45 6.94
N LEU A 13 -5.28 -3.40 6.46
CA LEU A 13 -3.90 -3.47 5.96
C LEU A 13 -2.89 -3.31 7.11
N SER A 14 -1.93 -4.22 7.20
CA SER A 14 -0.79 -4.08 8.09
C SER A 14 0.07 -2.87 7.72
N ALA A 15 0.85 -2.35 8.68
CA ALA A 15 1.74 -1.21 8.46
C ALA A 15 2.65 -1.38 7.22
N ARG A 16 3.26 -2.55 7.05
CA ARG A 16 4.08 -2.86 5.86
C ARG A 16 3.29 -2.88 4.55
N GLN A 17 2.07 -3.41 4.57
CA GLN A 17 1.21 -3.40 3.39
C GLN A 17 0.82 -1.98 3.01
N ARG A 18 0.60 -1.10 3.99
CA ARG A 18 0.33 0.32 3.76
C ARG A 18 1.53 1.01 3.11
N GLU A 19 2.75 0.77 3.60
CA GLU A 19 3.95 1.35 2.98
C GLU A 19 4.14 0.90 1.53
N VAL A 20 3.92 -0.40 1.27
CA VAL A 20 3.92 -0.95 -0.10
C VAL A 20 2.87 -0.26 -0.95
N LEU A 21 1.63 -0.16 -0.47
CA LEU A 21 0.52 0.49 -1.18
C LEU A 21 0.85 1.96 -1.50
N ILE A 22 1.41 2.71 -0.55
CA ILE A 22 1.80 4.12 -0.75
C ILE A 22 2.84 4.24 -1.86
N ALA A 23 3.92 3.45 -1.79
CA ALA A 23 4.96 3.49 -2.82
C ALA A 23 4.41 3.08 -4.20
N LEU A 24 3.46 2.14 -4.22
CA LEU A 24 2.78 1.71 -5.43
C LEU A 24 1.90 2.83 -6.04
N CYS A 25 1.22 3.60 -5.20
CA CYS A 25 0.43 4.79 -5.58
C CYS A 25 1.32 5.94 -6.07
N GLN A 26 2.53 6.09 -5.54
CA GLN A 26 3.54 7.05 -6.01
C GLN A 26 4.09 6.72 -7.40
N GLY A 27 3.76 5.54 -7.95
CA GLY A 27 4.25 5.11 -9.25
C GLY A 27 5.51 4.25 -9.19
N CYS A 28 6.08 3.99 -8.01
CA CYS A 28 7.27 3.17 -7.86
C CYS A 28 7.07 1.76 -8.42
N SER A 29 8.12 1.22 -9.03
CA SER A 29 8.17 -0.17 -9.50
C SER A 29 8.38 -1.12 -8.33
N ASN A 30 8.01 -2.41 -8.49
CA ASN A 30 8.23 -3.42 -7.45
C ASN A 30 9.68 -3.48 -6.97
N ARG A 31 10.65 -3.25 -7.85
CA ARG A 31 12.08 -3.16 -7.54
C ARG A 31 12.45 -1.94 -6.70
N GLU A 32 11.81 -0.79 -6.92
CA GLU A 32 12.02 0.40 -6.11
C GLU A 32 11.39 0.25 -4.74
N ILE A 33 10.19 -0.33 -4.67
CA ILE A 33 9.50 -0.65 -3.42
C ILE A 33 10.34 -1.64 -2.61
N ALA A 34 10.89 -2.66 -3.27
CA ALA A 34 11.80 -3.65 -2.68
C ALA A 34 13.02 -2.97 -2.04
N GLN A 35 13.68 -2.07 -2.77
CA GLN A 35 14.84 -1.32 -2.26
C GLN A 35 14.47 -0.38 -1.11
N ARG A 36 13.34 0.33 -1.21
CA ARG A 36 12.89 1.27 -0.17
C ARG A 36 12.53 0.58 1.15
N LEU A 37 11.95 -0.61 1.07
CA LEU A 37 11.50 -1.38 2.23
C LEU A 37 12.51 -2.44 2.66
N GLU A 38 13.68 -2.49 2.01
CA GLU A 38 14.75 -3.47 2.26
C GLU A 38 14.25 -4.93 2.19
N ILE A 39 13.34 -5.20 1.25
CA ILE A 39 12.77 -6.53 0.99
C ILE A 39 13.00 -6.97 -0.45
N SER A 40 12.83 -8.26 -0.74
CA SER A 40 12.92 -8.76 -2.12
C SER A 40 11.66 -8.45 -2.94
N GLU A 41 11.81 -8.31 -4.26
CA GLU A 41 10.69 -8.13 -5.20
C GLU A 41 9.62 -9.23 -5.08
N LYS A 42 10.05 -10.46 -4.76
CA LYS A 42 9.14 -11.58 -4.46
C LYS A 42 8.25 -11.29 -3.26
N THR A 43 8.82 -10.73 -2.20
CA THR A 43 8.11 -10.32 -0.98
C THR A 43 7.17 -9.14 -1.27
N VAL A 44 7.62 -8.17 -2.08
CA VAL A 44 6.74 -7.09 -2.57
C VAL A 44 5.53 -7.66 -3.29
N LYS A 45 5.73 -8.59 -4.25
CA LYS A 45 4.62 -9.24 -4.97
C LYS A 45 3.65 -9.96 -4.03
N ALA A 46 4.15 -10.63 -3.00
CA ALA A 46 3.31 -11.27 -1.99
C ALA A 46 2.47 -10.23 -1.21
N HIS A 47 3.09 -9.13 -0.78
CA HIS A 47 2.37 -8.03 -0.12
C HIS A 47 1.34 -7.38 -1.05
N VAL A 48 1.70 -7.13 -2.31
CA VAL A 48 0.78 -6.57 -3.33
C VAL A 48 -0.42 -7.48 -3.54
N GLY A 49 -0.22 -8.80 -3.62
CA GLY A 49 -1.33 -9.75 -3.71
C GLY A 49 -2.25 -9.70 -2.50
N ALA A 50 -1.70 -9.66 -1.29
CA ALA A 50 -2.49 -9.55 -0.07
C ALA A 50 -3.21 -8.19 0.05
N ILE A 51 -2.59 -7.10 -0.42
CA ILE A 51 -3.22 -5.78 -0.51
C ILE A 51 -4.38 -5.80 -1.51
N PHE A 52 -4.18 -6.45 -2.66
CA PHE A 52 -5.19 -6.56 -3.70
C PHE A 52 -6.40 -7.33 -3.20
N ASP A 53 -6.18 -8.42 -2.47
CA ASP A 53 -7.24 -9.20 -1.82
C ASP A 53 -7.98 -8.36 -0.76
N ALA A 54 -7.24 -7.70 0.14
CA ALA A 54 -7.81 -6.86 1.18
C ALA A 54 -8.64 -5.68 0.63
N LEU A 55 -8.17 -5.05 -0.45
CA LEU A 55 -8.86 -3.95 -1.13
C LEU A 55 -9.89 -4.42 -2.16
N ARG A 56 -10.00 -5.73 -2.42
CA ARG A 56 -10.80 -6.35 -3.48
C ARG A 56 -10.57 -5.73 -4.87
N VAL A 57 -9.30 -5.56 -5.22
CA VAL A 57 -8.85 -5.02 -6.51
C VAL A 57 -7.96 -6.03 -7.23
N THR A 58 -7.86 -5.94 -8.55
CA THR A 58 -7.04 -6.86 -9.35
C THR A 58 -5.81 -6.21 -9.97
N ASN A 59 -5.76 -4.87 -10.02
CA ASN A 59 -4.70 -4.13 -10.71
C ASN A 59 -4.20 -2.95 -9.88
N ARG A 60 -2.94 -2.55 -10.10
CA ARG A 60 -2.31 -1.39 -9.44
C ARG A 60 -3.12 -0.10 -9.56
N THR A 61 -3.75 0.12 -10.70
CA THR A 61 -4.56 1.33 -10.95
C THR A 61 -5.80 1.34 -10.08
N GLN A 62 -6.47 0.19 -9.93
CA GLN A 62 -7.61 0.05 -9.04
C GLN A 62 -7.20 0.21 -7.58
N ALA A 63 -6.07 -0.41 -7.19
CA ALA A 63 -5.51 -0.24 -5.84
C ALA A 63 -5.22 1.24 -5.53
N SER A 64 -4.63 1.98 -6.47
CA SER A 64 -4.38 3.42 -6.32
C SER A 64 -5.69 4.21 -6.22
N ALA A 65 -6.66 3.95 -7.09
CA ALA A 65 -7.97 4.61 -7.04
C ALA A 65 -8.69 4.37 -5.69
N VAL A 66 -8.64 3.13 -5.18
CA VAL A 66 -9.21 2.79 -3.87
C VAL A 66 -8.43 3.48 -2.74
N ALA A 67 -7.10 3.49 -2.79
CA ALA A 67 -6.27 4.17 -1.80
C ALA A 67 -6.56 5.68 -1.74
N HIS A 68 -6.76 6.32 -2.90
CA HIS A 68 -7.20 7.71 -3.00
C HIS A 68 -8.61 7.91 -2.41
N ARG A 69 -9.56 7.03 -2.75
CA ARG A 69 -10.94 7.10 -2.26
C ARG A 69 -11.03 6.93 -0.74
N LEU A 70 -10.19 6.08 -0.18
CA LEU A 70 -10.11 5.82 1.27
C LEU A 70 -9.28 6.89 2.02
N GLY A 71 -8.67 7.84 1.31
CA GLY A 71 -7.77 8.83 1.92
C GLY A 71 -6.49 8.20 2.52
N LEU A 72 -6.16 6.97 2.14
CA LEU A 72 -4.96 6.25 2.58
C LEU A 72 -3.69 6.79 1.93
N TYR A 73 -3.85 7.47 0.80
CA TYR A 73 -2.82 8.17 0.08
C TYR A 73 -3.28 9.62 -0.16
N PRO A 74 -2.57 10.63 0.38
CA PRO A 74 -2.86 12.01 0.02
C PRO A 74 -2.61 12.16 -1.50
N PRO A 75 -3.47 12.92 -2.22
CA PRO A 75 -3.18 13.20 -3.61
C PRO A 75 -1.77 13.75 -3.69
N ALA A 76 -0.91 13.10 -4.50
CA ALA A 76 0.42 13.64 -4.78
C ALA A 76 0.19 15.07 -5.25
N ALA A 77 0.56 16.03 -4.40
CA ALA A 77 0.39 17.44 -4.68
C ALA A 77 1.12 17.69 -6.01
N ARG A 78 0.36 18.00 -7.04
CA ARG A 78 0.83 18.45 -8.34
C ARG A 78 0.07 19.69 -8.69
#